data_AF-A0AAJ0L5V7-F1
#
_entry.id   AF-A0AAJ0L5V7-F1
#
_cell.length_a   1.000
_cell.length_b   1.000
_cell.length_c   1.000
_cell.angle_alpha   90.00
_cell.angle_beta   90.00
_cell.angle_gamma   90.00
#
_symmetry.space_group_name_H-M   'P 1'
#
loop_
_entity.id
_entity.type
_entity.pdbx_description
1 polymer ?
#
loop_
_entity_poly.entity_id
_entity_poly.type
_entity_poly.pdbx_seq_one_letter_code
_entity_poly.pdbx_strand_id
1 'polypeptide(L)'
;MPDDKPLGWRPFTEEDRARQRAIGYDEETIDELELSNVYSPNEHAIWAVELGVAMLHAAGRRHGPDFARDVLSALQSRAKRLSGSESSDDRVEGAMVANLVATMDWDAVIARASNPDWSAEAD
;
A
#
# COMPACT_ATOMS: atom_id res chain seq x y z
N MET A 1 9.22 5.73 27.64
CA MET A 1 8.06 5.19 26.91
C MET A 1 8.55 4.84 25.52
N PRO A 2 8.21 3.69 24.93
CA PRO A 2 8.60 3.45 23.54
C PRO A 2 7.71 4.31 22.65
N ASP A 3 8.33 5.25 21.94
CA ASP A 3 7.73 6.17 20.96
C ASP A 3 7.33 5.48 19.63
N ASP A 4 7.34 4.15 19.57
CA ASP A 4 7.21 3.40 18.32
C ASP A 4 5.75 2.99 18.06
N LYS A 5 4.96 3.96 17.60
CA LYS A 5 3.66 3.64 16.98
C LYS A 5 3.90 2.80 15.71
N PRO A 6 3.10 1.75 15.45
CA PRO A 6 3.32 0.87 14.31
C PRO A 6 3.29 1.62 12.97
N LEU A 7 4.03 1.13 11.97
CA LEU A 7 4.03 1.71 10.63
C LEU A 7 2.60 1.68 10.05
N GLY A 8 2.08 2.84 9.64
CA GLY A 8 0.70 2.96 9.14
C GLY A 8 -0.34 3.21 10.24
N TRP A 9 0.05 3.38 11.50
CA TRP A 9 -0.82 3.86 12.56
C TRP A 9 -1.43 5.22 12.19
N ARG A 10 -2.74 5.37 12.36
CA ARG A 10 -3.42 6.66 12.21
C ARG A 10 -4.23 6.98 13.46
N PRO A 11 -4.19 8.23 13.95
CA PRO A 11 -5.12 8.65 14.99
C PRO A 11 -6.54 8.56 14.44
N PHE A 12 -7.48 8.23 15.32
CA PHE A 12 -8.89 8.37 15.03
C PHE A 12 -9.24 9.84 14.78
N THR A 13 -10.08 10.08 13.79
CA THR A 13 -10.70 11.39 13.62
C THR A 13 -11.71 11.65 14.75
N GLU A 14 -12.13 12.89 14.94
CA GLU A 14 -13.19 13.20 15.91
C GLU A 14 -14.50 12.47 15.56
N GLU A 15 -14.76 12.24 14.27
CA GLU A 15 -15.89 11.44 13.79
C GLU A 15 -15.75 9.96 14.18
N ASP A 16 -14.56 9.39 14.04
CA ASP A 16 -14.26 8.02 14.49
C ASP A 16 -14.47 7.88 16.01
N ARG A 17 -13.88 8.79 16.79
CA ARG A 17 -14.05 8.81 18.25
C ARG A 17 -15.52 8.97 18.65
N ALA A 18 -16.26 9.84 17.98
CA ALA A 18 -17.70 10.00 18.21
C ALA A 18 -18.49 8.71 17.90
N ARG A 19 -18.13 7.97 16.83
CA ARG A 19 -18.73 6.66 16.52
C ARG A 19 -18.44 5.63 17.61
N GLN A 20 -17.21 5.57 18.13
CA GLN A 20 -16.85 4.63 19.21
C GLN A 20 -17.60 4.94 20.52
N ARG A 21 -17.76 6.23 20.86
CA ARG A 21 -18.58 6.65 22.01
C ARG A 21 -20.05 6.26 21.82
N ALA A 22 -20.59 6.43 20.61
CA ALA A 22 -21.99 6.11 20.31
C ALA A 22 -22.34 4.62 20.46
N ILE A 23 -21.35 3.73 20.32
CA ILE A 23 -21.51 2.29 20.56
C ILE A 23 -21.17 1.88 22.00
N GLY A 24 -20.82 2.84 22.87
CA GLY A 24 -20.69 2.65 24.31
C GLY A 24 -19.28 2.37 24.81
N TYR A 25 -18.23 2.57 24.00
CA TYR A 25 -16.85 2.49 24.48
C TYR A 25 -16.49 3.72 25.32
N ASP A 26 -15.74 3.49 26.41
CA ASP A 26 -15.13 4.55 27.21
C ASP A 26 -13.83 5.07 26.57
N GLU A 27 -13.33 6.22 27.06
CA GLU A 27 -12.14 6.86 26.48
C GLU A 27 -10.88 5.98 26.58
N GLU A 28 -10.75 5.18 27.65
CA GLU A 28 -9.61 4.27 27.81
C GLU A 28 -9.62 3.18 26.73
N THR A 29 -10.78 2.56 26.48
CA THR A 29 -10.96 1.60 25.39
C THR A 29 -10.75 2.23 24.02
N ILE A 30 -11.19 3.48 23.83
CA ILE A 30 -10.98 4.22 22.58
C ILE A 30 -9.49 4.50 22.34
N ASP A 31 -8.75 4.87 23.37
CA ASP A 31 -7.30 5.10 23.29
C ASP A 31 -6.55 3.79 22.99
N GLU A 32 -6.95 2.66 23.59
CA GLU A 32 -6.41 1.34 23.26
C GLU A 32 -6.70 0.92 21.81
N LEU A 33 -7.94 1.12 21.36
CA LEU A 33 -8.36 0.87 19.98
C LEU A 33 -7.57 1.75 19.01
N GLU A 34 -7.38 3.02 19.34
CA GLU A 34 -6.58 3.96 18.56
C GLU A 34 -5.12 3.52 18.53
N LEU A 35 -4.50 3.13 19.64
CA LEU A 35 -3.13 2.61 19.68
C LEU A 35 -2.96 1.34 18.83
N SER A 36 -4.01 0.51 18.75
CA SER A 36 -4.08 -0.67 17.89
C SER A 36 -4.52 -0.38 16.46
N ASN A 37 -4.88 0.88 16.13
CA ASN A 37 -5.33 1.32 14.81
C ASN A 37 -4.14 1.47 13.84
N VAL A 38 -3.45 0.36 13.66
CA VAL A 38 -2.56 0.14 12.53
C VAL A 38 -3.44 0.09 11.29
N TYR A 39 -3.05 0.77 10.22
CA TYR A 39 -3.59 0.49 8.89
C TYR A 39 -3.45 -1.01 8.63
N SER A 40 -4.52 -1.76 8.90
CA SER A 40 -4.72 -3.08 8.33
C SER A 40 -5.16 -2.80 6.90
N PRO A 41 -4.46 -3.33 5.88
CA PRO A 41 -5.05 -3.37 4.57
C PRO A 41 -6.35 -4.15 4.71
N ASN A 42 -7.48 -3.43 4.79
CA ASN A 42 -8.81 -4.02 4.65
C ASN A 42 -8.77 -4.95 3.43
N GLU A 43 -9.61 -5.99 3.37
CA GLU A 43 -9.65 -6.91 2.22
C GLU A 43 -9.59 -6.17 0.86
N HIS A 44 -10.22 -4.98 0.78
CA HIS A 44 -10.14 -4.06 -0.36
C HIS A 44 -8.73 -3.67 -0.81
N ALA A 45 -7.77 -3.50 0.11
CA ALA A 45 -6.38 -3.18 -0.20
C ALA A 45 -5.63 -4.40 -0.76
N ILE A 46 -5.93 -5.62 -0.28
CA ILE A 46 -5.40 -6.86 -0.88
C ILE A 46 -5.93 -6.98 -2.31
N TRP A 47 -7.24 -6.84 -2.50
CA TRP A 47 -7.87 -6.86 -3.83
C TRP A 47 -7.32 -5.78 -4.77
N ALA A 48 -7.03 -4.58 -4.26
CA ALA A 48 -6.44 -3.49 -5.04
C ALA A 48 -5.00 -3.81 -5.48
N VAL A 49 -4.20 -4.44 -4.61
CA VAL A 49 -2.86 -4.89 -4.97
C VAL A 49 -2.93 -6.00 -6.01
N GLU A 50 -3.78 -7.01 -5.82
CA GLU A 50 -3.97 -8.10 -6.79
C GLU A 50 -4.45 -7.59 -8.15
N LEU A 51 -5.41 -6.66 -8.17
CA LEU A 51 -5.88 -6.01 -9.39
C LEU A 51 -4.75 -5.22 -10.06
N GLY A 52 -3.98 -4.45 -9.28
CA GLY A 52 -2.83 -3.71 -9.77
C GLY A 52 -1.77 -4.62 -10.41
N VAL A 53 -1.47 -5.75 -9.78
CA VAL A 53 -0.57 -6.79 -10.31
C VAL A 53 -1.12 -7.38 -11.61
N ALA A 54 -2.41 -7.73 -11.65
CA ALA A 54 -3.06 -8.25 -12.86
C ALA A 54 -3.02 -7.25 -14.02
N MET A 55 -3.26 -5.97 -13.75
CA MET A 55 -3.15 -4.88 -14.73
C MET A 55 -1.71 -4.70 -15.21
N LEU A 56 -0.74 -4.74 -14.30
CA LEU A 56 0.69 -4.68 -14.64
C LEU A 56 1.10 -5.84 -15.56
N HIS A 57 0.63 -7.05 -15.30
CA HIS A 57 0.86 -8.19 -16.19
C HIS A 57 0.19 -7.99 -17.55
N ALA A 58 -1.07 -7.57 -17.60
CA ALA A 58 -1.78 -7.33 -18.86
C ALA A 58 -1.11 -6.25 -19.71
N ALA A 59 -0.73 -5.13 -19.09
CA ALA A 59 -0.03 -4.04 -19.75
C ALA A 59 1.41 -4.42 -20.14
N GLY A 60 2.14 -5.10 -19.25
CA GLY A 60 3.50 -5.59 -19.49
C GLY A 60 3.58 -6.55 -20.68
N ARG A 61 2.59 -7.43 -20.86
CA ARG A 61 2.52 -8.29 -22.07
C ARG A 61 2.39 -7.50 -23.37
N ARG A 62 1.69 -6.35 -23.34
CA ARG A 62 1.47 -5.49 -24.50
C ARG A 62 2.64 -4.55 -24.79
N HIS A 63 3.28 -4.06 -23.74
CA HIS A 63 4.27 -2.98 -23.81
C HIS A 63 5.71 -3.43 -23.54
N GLY A 64 5.91 -4.68 -23.15
CA GLY A 64 7.20 -5.26 -22.83
C GLY A 64 7.71 -4.91 -21.42
N PRO A 65 8.89 -5.42 -21.04
CA PRO A 65 9.46 -5.27 -19.70
C PRO A 65 9.81 -3.82 -19.31
N ASP A 66 10.06 -2.95 -20.29
CA ASP A 66 10.39 -1.54 -20.01
C ASP A 66 9.21 -0.79 -19.39
N PHE A 67 7.98 -1.15 -19.73
CA PHE A 67 6.79 -0.61 -19.06
C PHE A 67 6.79 -0.89 -17.55
N ALA A 68 7.12 -2.11 -17.14
CA ALA A 68 7.18 -2.46 -15.72
C ALA A 68 8.32 -1.70 -14.99
N ARG A 69 9.45 -1.50 -15.66
CA ARG A 69 10.56 -0.67 -15.13
C ARG A 69 10.17 0.80 -14.98
N ASP A 70 9.44 1.35 -15.94
CA ASP A 70 8.94 2.72 -15.89
C ASP A 70 7.94 2.91 -14.75
N VAL A 71 7.02 1.95 -14.54
CA VAL A 71 6.10 1.99 -13.41
C VAL A 71 6.84 1.93 -12.07
N LEU A 72 7.81 1.02 -11.93
CA LEU A 72 8.65 0.93 -10.74
C LEU A 72 9.38 2.27 -10.46
N SER A 73 9.99 2.85 -11.49
CA SER A 73 10.69 4.15 -11.41
C SER A 73 9.74 5.28 -11.00
N ALA A 74 8.52 5.29 -11.55
CA ALA A 74 7.49 6.27 -11.20
C ALA A 74 7.02 6.13 -9.75
N LEU A 75 6.84 4.91 -9.25
CA LEU A 75 6.48 4.64 -7.84
C LEU A 75 7.60 5.02 -6.88
N GLN A 76 8.85 4.69 -7.19
CA GLN A 76 10.02 5.10 -6.39
C GLN A 76 10.15 6.63 -6.33
N SER A 77 9.96 7.30 -7.47
CA SER A 77 9.98 8.76 -7.56
C SER A 77 8.83 9.39 -6.76
N ARG A 78 7.64 8.79 -6.81
CA ARG A 78 6.48 9.22 -6.02
C ARG A 78 6.76 9.06 -4.53
N ALA A 79 7.24 7.91 -4.08
CA ALA A 79 7.58 7.66 -2.69
C ALA A 79 8.57 8.71 -2.16
N LYS A 80 9.67 8.95 -2.90
CA LYS A 80 10.67 9.96 -2.52
C LYS A 80 10.09 11.37 -2.39
N ARG A 81 9.25 11.77 -3.35
CA ARG A 81 8.59 13.09 -3.31
C ARG A 81 7.67 13.23 -2.10
N LEU A 82 6.85 12.21 -1.85
CA LEU A 82 5.90 12.17 -0.73
C LEU A 82 6.62 12.19 0.63
N SER A 83 7.71 11.43 0.77
CA SER A 83 8.53 11.42 1.99
C SER A 83 9.17 12.79 2.31
N GLY A 84 9.43 13.62 1.30
CA GLY A 84 9.96 14.97 1.46
C GLY A 84 8.89 16.05 1.73
N SER A 85 7.61 15.68 1.79
CA SER A 85 6.51 16.64 2.00
C SER A 85 6.42 17.12 3.45
N GLU A 86 5.99 18.38 3.62
CA GLU A 86 5.66 18.95 4.93
C GLU A 86 4.33 18.39 5.47
N SER A 87 3.47 17.85 4.60
CA SER A 87 2.22 17.18 4.99
C SER A 87 2.48 15.83 5.67
N SER A 88 1.84 15.58 6.82
CA SER A 88 1.90 14.28 7.49
C SER A 88 1.26 13.16 6.67
N ASP A 89 0.16 13.46 5.98
CA ASP A 89 -0.57 12.47 5.19
C ASP A 89 0.26 12.00 3.99
N ASP A 90 0.95 12.94 3.33
CA ASP A 90 1.86 12.64 2.24
C ASP A 90 3.00 11.74 2.72
N ARG A 91 3.57 12.00 3.91
CA ARG A 91 4.65 11.16 4.45
C ARG A 91 4.18 9.73 4.73
N VAL A 92 2.96 9.56 5.25
CA VAL A 92 2.34 8.23 5.45
C VAL A 92 2.13 7.54 4.11
N GLU A 93 1.55 8.23 3.11
CA GLU A 93 1.37 7.67 1.77
C GLU A 93 2.72 7.30 1.14
N GLY A 94 3.75 8.14 1.30
CA GLY A 94 5.10 7.88 0.83
C GLY A 94 5.68 6.59 1.41
N ALA A 95 5.49 6.35 2.71
CA ALA A 95 5.92 5.11 3.37
C ALA A 95 5.15 3.88 2.83
N MET A 96 3.85 4.01 2.56
CA MET A 96 3.04 2.95 1.97
C MET A 96 3.48 2.59 0.55
N VAL A 97 3.76 3.60 -0.29
CA VAL A 97 4.28 3.40 -1.65
C VAL A 97 5.67 2.77 -1.61
N ALA A 98 6.54 3.22 -0.70
CA ALA A 98 7.86 2.62 -0.51
C ALA A 98 7.76 1.15 -0.07
N ASN A 99 6.83 0.84 0.84
CA ASN A 99 6.59 -0.53 1.28
C ASN A 99 6.11 -1.41 0.10
N LEU A 100 5.13 -0.94 -0.69
CA LEU A 100 4.68 -1.65 -1.89
C LEU A 100 5.84 -1.97 -2.85
N VAL A 101 6.71 -0.98 -3.10
CA VAL A 101 7.89 -1.17 -3.95
C VAL A 101 8.83 -2.23 -3.38
N ALA A 102 9.04 -2.24 -2.07
CA ALA A 102 9.96 -3.17 -1.41
C ALA A 102 9.40 -4.60 -1.28
N THR A 103 8.08 -4.76 -1.13
CA THR A 103 7.46 -6.07 -0.89
C THR A 103 7.02 -6.79 -2.17
N MET A 104 6.84 -6.06 -3.27
CA MET A 104 6.43 -6.65 -4.55
C MET A 104 7.62 -7.27 -5.28
N ASP A 105 7.44 -8.47 -5.82
CA ASP A 105 8.44 -9.15 -6.65
C ASP A 105 8.46 -8.55 -8.07
N TRP A 106 9.14 -7.40 -8.20
CA TRP A 106 9.27 -6.69 -9.48
C TRP A 106 10.04 -7.50 -10.52
N ASP A 107 10.98 -8.34 -10.10
CA ASP A 107 11.73 -9.19 -11.02
C ASP A 107 10.80 -10.22 -11.69
N ALA A 108 9.90 -10.85 -10.93
CA ALA A 108 8.88 -11.73 -11.49
C ALA A 108 7.92 -10.99 -12.46
N VAL A 109 7.52 -9.77 -12.12
CA VAL A 109 6.65 -8.94 -12.98
C VAL A 109 7.34 -8.60 -14.30
N ILE A 110 8.60 -8.17 -14.24
CA ILE A 110 9.42 -7.83 -15.41
C ILE A 110 9.70 -9.08 -16.27
N ALA A 111 10.01 -10.22 -15.62
CA ALA A 111 10.25 -11.48 -16.31
C ALA A 111 9.00 -11.94 -17.09
N ARG A 112 7.81 -11.86 -16.48
CA ARG A 112 6.54 -12.18 -17.16
C ARG A 112 6.23 -11.24 -18.31
N ALA A 113 6.55 -9.95 -18.18
CA ALA A 113 6.42 -9.01 -19.29
C ALA A 113 7.40 -9.30 -20.45
N SER A 114 8.53 -9.95 -20.16
CA SER A 114 9.52 -10.38 -21.16
C SER A 114 9.11 -11.65 -21.91
N ASN A 115 8.20 -12.45 -21.35
CA ASN A 115 7.73 -13.70 -21.94
C ASN A 115 6.19 -13.83 -21.87
N PRO A 116 5.46 -13.13 -22.76
CA PRO A 116 3.99 -13.05 -22.70
C PRO A 116 3.26 -14.36 -23.01
N ASP A 117 3.93 -15.35 -23.61
CA ASP A 117 3.36 -16.64 -24.05
C ASP A 117 3.32 -17.71 -22.95
N TRP A 118 3.87 -17.45 -21.75
CA TRP A 118 3.91 -18.42 -20.65
C TRP A 118 2.53 -18.80 -20.06
N SER A 119 1.45 -18.20 -20.55
CA SER A 119 0.07 -18.65 -20.26
C SER A 119 -0.36 -19.89 -21.05
N ALA A 120 0.48 -20.44 -21.94
CA ALA A 120 0.15 -21.62 -22.74
C ALA A 120 0.57 -22.98 -22.13
N GLU A 121 1.31 -23.01 -21.01
CA GLU A 121 1.88 -24.26 -20.44
C GLU A 121 1.37 -24.61 -19.03
N ALA A 122 0.25 -24.01 -18.59
CA ALA A 122 -0.40 -24.38 -17.33
C ALA A 122 -1.86 -24.79 -17.56
N ASP A 123 -2.05 -25.88 -18.30
CA ASP A 123 -3.25 -26.73 -18.27
C ASP A 123 -2.84 -28.18 -17.93
#